data_AF-A0A3N4M0J9-F1
#
_entry.id   AF-A0A3N4M0J9-F1
#
_cell.length_a   1.000
_cell.length_b   1.000
_cell.length_c   1.000
_cell.angle_alpha   90.00
_cell.angle_beta   90.00
_cell.angle_gamma   90.00
#
_symmetry.space_group_name_H-M   'P 1'
#
loop_
_entity.id
_entity.type
_entity.pdbx_description
1 polymer ?
#
loop_
_entity_poly.entity_id
_entity_poly.type
_entity_poly.pdbx_seq_one_letter_code
_entity_poly.pdbx_strand_id
1 'polypeptide(L)'
;MQVPIILIGHSMGGLVSKQAYIIGRNNPQNFASITLAIKGMLFLATPHAGSSHSKTLNKILGMVPSKGCQQYVRNLDISSVTIRTMDELFRGAMEGIMLASLYEVFPLKIAPLYSKMIVEKHHAILGVLDEIVRPMDANHRTICKFSSKQDPNYIALKNLCGSFRNTTF
;
A
#
# COMPACT_ATOMS: atom_id res chain seq x y z
N MET A 1 27.25 1.13 8.43
CA MET A 1 26.15 1.40 7.48
C MET A 1 24.90 0.70 7.97
N GLN A 2 23.77 1.39 8.00
CA GLN A 2 22.48 0.80 8.37
C GLN A 2 21.89 0.06 7.17
N VAL A 3 21.32 -1.13 7.38
CA VAL A 3 20.69 -1.91 6.30
C VAL A 3 19.41 -1.20 5.87
N PRO A 4 19.24 -0.84 4.58
CA PRO A 4 18.04 -0.15 4.12
C PRO A 4 16.82 -1.07 4.22
N ILE A 5 15.72 -0.50 4.70
CA ILE A 5 14.43 -1.17 4.85
C ILE A 5 13.50 -0.69 3.74
N ILE A 6 12.81 -1.64 3.12
CA ILE A 6 11.74 -1.38 2.17
C ILE A 6 10.46 -1.97 2.77
N LEU A 7 9.45 -1.13 2.98
CA LEU A 7 8.15 -1.58 3.46
C LEU A 7 7.27 -1.94 2.27
N ILE A 8 6.68 -3.14 2.28
CA ILE A 8 5.77 -3.59 1.23
C ILE A 8 4.40 -3.85 1.86
N GLY A 9 3.43 -3.03 1.53
CA GLY A 9 2.08 -3.10 2.08
C GLY A 9 1.06 -3.51 1.03
N HIS A 10 0.25 -4.53 1.32
CA HIS A 10 -0.91 -4.91 0.49
C HIS A 10 -2.20 -4.35 1.05
N SER A 11 -3.09 -3.85 0.19
CA SER A 11 -4.41 -3.36 0.60
C SER A 11 -4.27 -2.33 1.73
N MET A 12 -5.06 -2.46 2.80
CA MET A 12 -4.96 -1.64 4.00
C MET A 12 -3.61 -1.72 4.73
N GLY A 13 -2.82 -2.77 4.53
CA GLY A 13 -1.48 -2.88 5.12
C GLY A 13 -0.57 -1.71 4.71
N GLY A 14 -0.74 -1.20 3.48
CA GLY A 14 -0.02 0.01 3.04
C GLY A 14 -0.39 1.27 3.83
N LEU A 15 -1.67 1.41 4.23
CA LEU A 15 -2.11 2.53 5.06
C LEU A 15 -1.54 2.43 6.47
N VAL A 16 -1.49 1.21 7.03
CA VAL A 16 -0.83 0.96 8.31
C VAL A 16 0.66 1.31 8.23
N SER A 17 1.36 0.91 7.16
CA SER A 17 2.77 1.25 6.95
C SER A 17 2.99 2.76 6.85
N LYS A 18 2.14 3.50 6.13
CA LYS A 18 2.17 4.97 6.08
C LYS A 18 2.04 5.57 7.48
N GLN A 19 1.00 5.16 8.22
CA GLN A 19 0.72 5.70 9.55
C GLN A 19 1.84 5.41 10.54
N ALA A 20 2.38 4.19 10.54
CA ALA A 20 3.51 3.81 11.39
C ALA A 20 4.75 4.67 11.08
N TYR A 21 5.02 4.93 9.80
CA TYR A 21 6.13 5.76 9.39
C TYR A 21 5.95 7.24 9.79
N ILE A 22 4.75 7.80 9.61
CA ILE A 22 4.41 9.17 10.06
C ILE A 22 4.61 9.29 11.58
N ILE A 23 4.08 8.34 12.36
CA ILE A 23 4.26 8.32 13.82
C ILE A 23 5.74 8.26 14.18
N GLY A 24 6.52 7.42 13.50
CA GLY A 24 7.95 7.32 13.72
C GLY A 24 8.70 8.63 13.42
N ARG A 25 8.40 9.26 12.28
CA ARG A 25 9.04 10.52 11.85
C ARG A 25 8.72 11.68 12.79
N ASN A 26 7.52 11.68 13.38
CA ASN A 26 7.10 12.68 14.37
C ASN A 26 7.65 12.40 15.77
N ASN A 27 8.28 11.24 16.02
CA ASN A 27 8.86 10.86 17.31
C ASN A 27 10.32 10.38 17.17
N PRO A 28 11.22 11.21 16.63
CA PRO A 28 12.60 10.83 16.32
C PRO A 28 13.38 10.36 17.56
N GLN A 29 13.07 10.87 18.75
CA GLN A 29 13.68 10.46 20.02
C GLN A 29 13.57 8.94 20.28
N ASN A 30 12.51 8.31 19.77
CA ASN A 30 12.25 6.88 19.96
C ASN A 30 12.49 6.06 18.68
N PHE A 31 12.30 6.66 17.50
CA PHE A 31 12.22 5.92 16.24
C PHE A 31 13.12 6.44 15.12
N ALA A 32 14.06 7.36 15.39
CA ALA A 32 14.98 7.87 14.36
C ALA A 32 15.75 6.73 13.65
N SER A 33 16.25 5.75 14.41
CA SER A 33 17.01 4.64 13.85
C SER A 33 16.21 3.88 12.78
N ILE A 34 14.98 3.43 13.08
CA ILE A 34 14.19 2.67 12.10
C ILE A 34 13.66 3.55 10.96
N THR A 35 13.27 4.79 11.24
CA THR A 35 12.74 5.68 10.20
C THR A 35 13.79 6.12 9.20
N LEU A 36 15.04 6.36 9.64
CA LEU A 36 16.16 6.67 8.74
C LEU A 36 16.60 5.45 7.91
N ALA A 37 16.38 4.24 8.43
CA ALA A 37 16.62 2.99 7.70
C ALA A 37 15.60 2.75 6.59
N ILE A 38 14.36 3.24 6.74
CA ILE A 38 13.31 3.09 5.72
C ILE A 38 13.65 3.98 4.53
N LYS A 39 14.02 3.35 3.41
CA LYS A 39 14.40 4.03 2.15
C LYS A 39 13.37 3.86 1.04
N GLY A 40 12.39 2.98 1.23
CA GLY A 40 11.35 2.75 0.24
C GLY A 40 10.04 2.24 0.83
N MET A 41 8.95 2.57 0.15
CA MET A 41 7.63 1.98 0.37
C MET A 41 7.03 1.54 -0.95
N LEU A 42 6.58 0.29 -1.01
CA LEU A 42 5.83 -0.27 -2.12
C LEU A 42 4.42 -0.64 -1.69
N PHE A 43 3.46 -0.21 -2.46
CA PHE A 43 2.04 -0.40 -2.22
C PHE A 43 1.46 -1.36 -3.24
N LEU A 44 0.84 -2.44 -2.79
CA LEU A 44 0.15 -3.43 -3.62
C LEU A 44 -1.36 -3.23 -3.45
N ALA A 45 -2.00 -2.60 -4.43
CA ALA A 45 -3.43 -2.27 -4.40
C ALA A 45 -3.87 -1.57 -3.10
N THR A 46 -3.07 -0.62 -2.59
CA THR A 46 -3.42 0.14 -1.38
C THR A 46 -4.36 1.29 -1.74
N PRO A 47 -5.55 1.39 -1.11
CA PRO A 47 -6.46 2.50 -1.36
C PRO A 47 -5.97 3.77 -0.67
N HIS A 48 -5.22 4.62 -1.37
CA HIS A 48 -4.69 5.88 -0.86
C HIS A 48 -5.74 6.98 -0.76
N ALA A 49 -6.59 7.18 -1.78
CA ALA A 49 -7.42 8.39 -1.87
C ALA A 49 -8.70 8.38 -1.01
N GLY A 50 -8.74 9.30 -0.04
CA GLY A 50 -9.70 9.48 1.07
C GLY A 50 -11.22 9.42 0.82
N SER A 51 -11.74 9.78 -0.35
CA SER A 51 -13.16 10.14 -0.48
C SER A 51 -14.12 9.00 -0.88
N SER A 52 -13.62 7.87 -1.41
CA SER A 52 -14.46 6.71 -1.82
C SER A 52 -14.38 5.52 -0.85
N HIS A 53 -13.85 5.76 0.35
CA HIS A 53 -13.47 4.69 1.28
C HIS A 53 -14.61 3.81 1.74
N SER A 54 -15.82 4.31 1.99
CA SER A 54 -16.90 3.44 2.47
C SER A 54 -17.17 2.30 1.48
N LYS A 55 -17.17 2.58 0.17
CA LYS A 55 -17.40 1.56 -0.86
C LYS A 55 -16.20 0.62 -0.99
N THR A 56 -14.98 1.15 -1.09
CA THR A 56 -13.76 0.34 -1.22
C THR A 56 -13.48 -0.49 0.04
N LEU A 57 -13.64 0.10 1.22
CA LEU A 57 -13.54 -0.57 2.51
C LEU A 57 -14.60 -1.66 2.66
N ASN A 58 -15.85 -1.40 2.28
CA ASN A 58 -16.90 -2.44 2.29
C ASN A 58 -16.55 -3.60 1.35
N LYS A 59 -15.96 -3.33 0.18
CA LYS A 59 -15.45 -4.40 -0.71
C LYS A 59 -14.34 -5.20 -0.03
N ILE A 60 -13.36 -4.52 0.57
CA ILE A 60 -12.24 -5.18 1.29
C ILE A 60 -12.75 -6.00 2.49
N LEU A 61 -13.67 -5.45 3.29
CA LEU A 61 -14.32 -6.11 4.42
C LEU A 61 -15.10 -7.35 3.98
N GLY A 62 -15.78 -7.29 2.84
CA GLY A 62 -16.47 -8.42 2.23
C GLY A 62 -15.55 -9.56 1.83
N MET A 63 -14.24 -9.32 1.70
CA MET A 63 -13.24 -10.35 1.40
C MET A 63 -12.71 -11.07 2.65
N VAL A 64 -12.91 -10.50 3.84
CA VAL A 64 -12.36 -11.04 5.10
C VAL A 64 -13.29 -12.15 5.61
N PRO A 65 -12.85 -13.42 5.67
CA PRO A 65 -13.72 -14.55 5.97
C PRO A 65 -14.20 -14.62 7.44
N SER A 66 -13.66 -13.81 8.35
CA SER A 66 -13.99 -13.83 9.77
C SER A 66 -14.76 -12.58 10.23
N LYS A 67 -15.93 -12.79 10.86
CA LYS A 67 -16.77 -11.72 11.43
C LYS A 67 -16.04 -10.87 12.49
N GLY A 68 -15.01 -11.41 13.16
CA GLY A 68 -14.20 -10.70 14.16
C GLY A 68 -13.19 -9.70 13.57
N CYS A 69 -12.53 -10.02 12.46
CA CYS A 69 -11.62 -9.08 11.79
C CYS A 69 -12.35 -7.89 11.17
N GLN A 70 -13.64 -8.07 10.81
CA GLN A 70 -14.46 -6.97 10.32
C GLN A 70 -14.64 -5.88 11.39
N GLN A 71 -14.72 -6.22 12.68
CA GLN A 71 -14.77 -5.21 13.74
C GLN A 71 -13.46 -4.45 13.87
N TYR A 72 -12.29 -5.11 13.81
CA TYR A 72 -11.01 -4.40 13.85
C TYR A 72 -10.85 -3.44 12.67
N VAL A 73 -11.26 -3.87 11.47
CA VAL A 73 -11.24 -3.03 10.26
C VAL A 73 -12.31 -1.93 10.26
N ARG A 74 -13.44 -2.13 10.96
CA ARG A 74 -14.46 -1.09 11.20
C ARG A 74 -14.08 -0.11 12.31
N ASN A 75 -13.32 -0.56 13.30
CA ASN A 75 -12.83 0.24 14.44
C ASN A 75 -11.54 1.00 14.12
N LEU A 76 -10.79 0.56 13.09
CA LEU A 76 -9.92 1.46 12.37
C LEU A 76 -10.84 2.53 11.78
N ASP A 77 -10.95 3.66 12.48
CA ASP A 77 -11.74 4.82 12.10
C ASP A 77 -11.08 5.50 10.89
N ILE A 78 -11.10 4.76 9.79
CA ILE A 78 -10.67 5.14 8.46
C ILE A 78 -11.82 5.98 7.89
N SER A 79 -12.14 7.06 8.60
CA SER A 79 -12.97 8.11 8.05
C SER A 79 -12.23 8.70 6.84
N SER A 80 -13.00 9.20 5.88
CA SER A 80 -12.42 9.91 4.73
C SER A 80 -11.54 11.09 5.16
N VAL A 81 -11.84 11.67 6.33
CA VAL A 81 -11.06 12.73 6.97
C VAL A 81 -9.71 12.19 7.45
N THR A 82 -9.69 11.08 8.20
CA THR A 82 -8.45 10.45 8.70
C THR A 82 -7.47 10.11 7.57
N ILE A 83 -7.96 9.57 6.45
CA ILE A 83 -7.08 9.27 5.31
C ILE A 83 -6.62 10.52 4.58
N ARG A 84 -7.49 11.52 4.37
CA ARG A 84 -7.05 12.78 3.75
C ARG A 84 -5.96 13.45 4.58
N THR A 85 -6.16 13.51 5.89
CA THR A 85 -5.13 13.99 6.82
C THR A 85 -3.86 13.15 6.75
N MET A 86 -3.98 11.82 6.65
CA MET A 86 -2.83 10.93 6.50
C MET A 86 -2.08 11.17 5.18
N ASP A 87 -2.77 11.39 4.07
CA ASP A 87 -2.12 11.68 2.79
C ASP A 87 -1.37 13.02 2.83
N GLU A 88 -1.96 14.05 3.45
CA GLU A 88 -1.31 15.35 3.66
C GLU A 88 -0.06 15.22 4.56
N LEU A 89 -0.18 14.51 5.69
CA LEU A 89 0.94 14.25 6.60
C LEU A 89 2.02 13.38 5.94
N PHE A 90 1.62 12.38 5.16
CA PHE A 90 2.55 11.51 4.46
C PHE A 90 3.37 12.29 3.43
N ARG A 91 2.75 13.24 2.71
CA ARG A 91 3.46 14.12 1.77
C ARG A 91 4.57 14.93 2.44
N GLY A 92 4.36 15.37 3.69
CA GLY A 92 5.40 16.04 4.47
C GLY A 92 6.50 15.09 5.01
N ALA A 93 6.17 13.81 5.20
CA ALA A 93 7.10 12.83 5.78
C ALA A 93 7.92 12.04 4.75
N MET A 94 7.47 11.98 3.49
CA MET A 94 8.00 11.08 2.46
C MET A 94 9.31 11.53 1.79
N GLU A 95 9.87 12.67 2.20
CA GLU A 95 11.14 13.16 1.66
C GLU A 95 12.26 12.10 1.84
N GLY A 96 12.99 11.82 0.76
CA GLY A 96 14.07 10.83 0.77
C GLY A 96 13.62 9.36 0.77
N ILE A 97 12.35 9.08 0.45
CA ILE A 97 11.83 7.70 0.30
C ILE A 97 11.43 7.45 -1.15
N MET A 98 11.83 6.31 -1.70
CA MET A 98 11.30 5.85 -2.98
C MET A 98 9.91 5.24 -2.82
N LEU A 99 8.97 5.68 -3.65
CA LEU A 99 7.58 5.27 -3.60
C LEU A 99 7.22 4.49 -4.86
N ALA A 100 6.53 3.37 -4.69
CA ALA A 100 5.91 2.71 -5.82
C ALA A 100 4.51 2.19 -5.50
N SER A 101 3.64 2.30 -6.48
CA SER A 101 2.25 1.87 -6.40
C SER A 101 1.94 0.89 -7.52
N LEU A 102 1.71 -0.35 -7.12
CA LEU A 102 1.39 -1.46 -7.99
C LEU A 102 -0.11 -1.74 -7.86
N TYR A 103 -0.86 -1.62 -8.95
CA TYR A 103 -2.33 -1.70 -8.92
C TYR A 103 -2.85 -2.95 -9.64
N GLU A 104 -3.98 -3.48 -9.16
CA GLU A 104 -4.68 -4.60 -9.80
C GLU A 104 -5.32 -4.18 -11.12
N VAL A 105 -5.34 -5.10 -12.10
CA VAL A 105 -5.97 -4.87 -13.42
C VAL A 105 -7.14 -5.82 -13.70
N PHE A 106 -7.32 -6.87 -12.90
CA PHE A 106 -8.43 -7.80 -13.04
C PHE A 106 -9.45 -7.65 -11.91
N PRO A 107 -10.76 -7.64 -12.22
CA PRO A 107 -11.79 -7.59 -11.19
C PRO A 107 -11.78 -8.88 -10.36
N LEU A 108 -12.04 -8.76 -9.07
CA LEU A 108 -12.23 -9.91 -8.19
C LEU A 108 -13.66 -10.42 -8.33
N LYS A 109 -13.82 -11.74 -8.50
CA LYS A 109 -15.12 -12.41 -8.41
C LYS A 109 -15.59 -12.44 -6.94
N ILE A 110 -16.65 -11.70 -6.64
CA ILE A 110 -17.20 -11.57 -5.27
C ILE A 110 -18.38 -12.53 -5.07
N ALA A 111 -19.18 -12.77 -6.11
CA ALA A 111 -20.31 -13.69 -6.10
C ALA A 111 -20.49 -14.35 -7.48
N PRO A 112 -21.35 -15.39 -7.62
CA PRO A 112 -21.74 -15.89 -8.94
C PRO A 112 -22.23 -14.73 -9.83
N LEU A 113 -21.70 -14.61 -11.04
CA LEU A 113 -22.00 -13.54 -12.01
C LEU A 113 -21.67 -12.10 -11.56
N TYR A 114 -20.99 -11.89 -10.42
CA TYR A 114 -20.62 -10.56 -9.94
C TYR A 114 -19.13 -10.44 -9.66
N SER A 115 -18.46 -9.60 -10.47
CA SER A 115 -17.03 -9.27 -10.32
C SER A 115 -16.84 -7.77 -10.28
N LYS A 116 -15.87 -7.29 -9.49
CA LYS A 116 -15.59 -5.86 -9.36
C LYS A 116 -14.12 -5.60 -9.04
N MET A 117 -13.59 -4.48 -9.56
CA MET A 117 -12.34 -3.92 -9.07
C MET A 117 -12.50 -3.54 -7.59
N ILE A 118 -11.59 -4.00 -6.74
CA ILE A 118 -11.65 -3.70 -5.31
C ILE A 118 -11.14 -2.28 -5.12
N VAL A 119 -9.95 -1.98 -5.63
CA VAL A 119 -9.31 -0.67 -5.63
C VAL A 119 -9.07 -0.24 -7.08
N GLU A 120 -9.82 0.77 -7.53
CA GLU A 120 -9.58 1.38 -8.83
C GLU A 120 -8.19 2.03 -8.89
N LYS A 121 -7.56 2.06 -10.07
CA LYS A 121 -6.20 2.63 -10.27
C LYS A 121 -6.01 3.99 -9.61
N HIS A 122 -6.95 4.93 -9.80
CA HIS A 122 -6.83 6.29 -9.26
C HIS A 122 -6.90 6.34 -7.72
N HIS A 123 -7.44 5.31 -7.07
CA HIS A 123 -7.35 5.14 -5.62
C HIS A 123 -6.07 4.40 -5.21
N ALA A 124 -5.44 3.64 -6.10
CA ALA A 124 -4.24 2.84 -5.83
C ALA A 124 -2.92 3.61 -6.00
N ILE A 125 -2.96 4.87 -6.45
CA ILE A 125 -1.78 5.72 -6.69
C ILE A 125 -1.80 6.95 -5.77
N LEU A 126 -0.63 7.50 -5.47
CA LEU A 126 -0.43 8.68 -4.63
C LEU A 126 -0.49 9.98 -5.45
N GLY A 127 -0.13 9.92 -6.73
CA GLY A 127 -0.06 11.09 -7.61
C GLY A 127 1.01 12.07 -7.16
N VAL A 128 2.23 11.58 -6.88
CA VAL A 128 3.41 12.41 -6.57
C VAL A 128 4.45 12.27 -7.69
N LEU A 129 5.30 13.28 -7.87
CA LEU A 129 6.15 13.45 -9.06
C LEU A 129 7.07 12.23 -9.34
N ASP A 130 7.59 11.60 -8.28
CA ASP A 130 8.56 10.51 -8.38
C ASP A 130 7.99 9.13 -7.98
N GLU A 131 6.66 8.98 -8.01
CA GLU A 131 6.01 7.70 -7.76
C GLU A 131 6.17 6.74 -8.94
N ILE A 132 6.73 5.56 -8.68
CA ILE A 132 6.75 4.48 -9.68
C ILE A 132 5.38 3.80 -9.70
N VAL A 133 4.60 4.02 -10.76
CA VAL A 133 3.27 3.42 -10.93
C VAL A 133 3.35 2.24 -11.90
N ARG A 134 2.84 1.07 -11.50
CA ARG A 134 2.90 -0.15 -12.35
C ARG A 134 1.61 -0.99 -12.29
N PRO A 135 1.06 -1.44 -13.42
CA PRO A 135 0.00 -2.45 -13.41
C PRO A 135 0.55 -3.82 -13.01
N MET A 136 -0.28 -4.63 -12.35
CA MET A 136 -0.01 -6.03 -12.05
C MET A 136 -1.14 -6.88 -12.62
N ASP A 137 -0.78 -7.90 -13.41
CA ASP A 137 -1.72 -8.84 -14.03
C ASP A 137 -2.32 -9.78 -12.97
N ALA A 138 -3.15 -9.22 -12.11
CA ALA A 138 -3.71 -9.84 -10.93
C ALA A 138 -4.99 -9.12 -10.49
N ASN A 139 -5.79 -9.81 -9.68
CA ASN A 139 -6.85 -9.19 -8.89
C ASN A 139 -6.35 -8.90 -7.47
N HIS A 140 -7.20 -8.24 -6.67
CA HIS A 140 -6.86 -7.76 -5.32
C HIS A 140 -6.34 -8.84 -4.40
N ARG A 141 -6.79 -10.09 -4.58
CA ARG A 141 -6.39 -11.23 -3.75
C ARG A 141 -5.10 -11.87 -4.21
N THR A 142 -4.79 -11.82 -5.50
CA THR A 142 -3.64 -12.50 -6.11
C THR A 142 -2.45 -11.58 -6.37
N ILE A 143 -2.62 -10.25 -6.28
CA ILE A 143 -1.55 -9.27 -6.55
C ILE A 143 -0.28 -9.47 -5.71
N CYS A 144 -0.41 -10.06 -4.52
CA CYS A 144 0.69 -10.39 -3.61
C CYS A 144 0.98 -11.90 -3.51
N LYS A 145 0.39 -12.72 -4.40
CA LYS A 145 0.50 -14.19 -4.38
C LYS A 145 1.01 -14.67 -5.73
N PHE A 146 2.31 -14.88 -5.80
CA PHE A 146 2.98 -15.29 -7.02
C PHE A 146 2.99 -16.81 -7.17
N SER A 147 2.79 -17.28 -8.38
CA SER A 147 2.80 -18.71 -8.70
C SER A 147 4.18 -19.35 -8.56
N SER A 148 5.23 -18.59 -8.85
CA SER A 148 6.63 -19.03 -8.80
C SER A 148 7.59 -17.84 -8.80
N LYS A 149 8.90 -18.10 -8.73
CA LYS A 149 9.94 -17.05 -8.91
C LYS A 149 10.05 -16.57 -10.36
N GLN A 150 9.41 -17.26 -11.31
CA GLN A 150 9.37 -16.92 -12.73
C GLN A 150 8.12 -16.11 -13.09
N ASP A 151 7.20 -15.94 -12.13
CA ASP A 151 6.01 -15.13 -12.30
C ASP A 151 6.40 -13.69 -12.70
N PRO A 152 5.87 -13.14 -13.82
CA PRO A 152 6.22 -11.80 -14.29
C PRO A 152 5.98 -10.72 -13.23
N ASN A 153 4.92 -10.84 -12.42
CA ASN A 153 4.60 -9.92 -11.35
C ASN A 153 5.63 -10.01 -10.20
N TYR A 154 6.09 -11.23 -9.87
CA TYR A 154 7.18 -11.41 -8.89
C TYR A 154 8.48 -10.79 -9.38
N ILE A 155 8.87 -11.04 -10.63
CA ILE A 155 10.08 -10.50 -11.24
C ILE A 155 10.02 -8.97 -11.26
N ALA A 156 8.87 -8.39 -11.64
CA ALA A 156 8.66 -6.95 -11.62
C ALA A 156 8.86 -6.36 -10.22
N LEU A 157 8.21 -6.95 -9.20
CA LEU A 157 8.35 -6.50 -7.81
C LEU A 157 9.80 -6.63 -7.32
N LYS A 158 10.45 -7.77 -7.60
CA LYS A 158 11.84 -8.03 -7.21
C LYS A 158 12.80 -7.03 -7.86
N ASN A 159 12.64 -6.75 -9.16
CA ASN A 159 13.50 -5.80 -9.88
C ASN A 159 13.33 -4.38 -9.33
N LEU A 160 12.11 -4.01 -8.96
CA LEU A 160 11.82 -2.73 -8.32
C LEU A 160 12.45 -2.61 -6.93
N CYS A 161 12.36 -3.66 -6.11
CA CYS A 161 13.12 -3.70 -4.84
C CYS A 161 14.63 -3.66 -5.09
N GLY A 162 15.10 -4.24 -6.21
CA GLY A 162 16.49 -4.19 -6.63
C GLY A 162 16.96 -2.79 -7.01
N SER A 163 16.15 -2.02 -7.75
CA SER A 163 16.49 -0.65 -8.12
C SER A 163 16.63 0.25 -6.89
N PHE A 164 15.87 -0.04 -5.83
CA PHE A 164 15.92 0.70 -4.56
C PHE A 164 17.24 0.50 -3.80
N ARG A 165 18.03 -0.54 -4.13
CA ARG A 165 19.34 -0.78 -3.51
C ARG A 165 20.46 0.03 -4.13
N ASN A 166 20.26 0.51 -5.36
CA ASN A 166 21.30 1.20 -6.14
C ASN A 166 21.19 2.72 -6.06
N THR A 167 20.15 3.25 -5.42
CA THR A 167 19.96 4.67 -5.16
C THR A 167 20.72 5.04 -3.90
N THR A 168 21.86 5.71 -4.08
CA THR A 168 22.63 6.29 -2.98
C THR A 168 21.85 7.49 -2.43
N PHE A 169 21.51 7.46 -1.14
CA PHE A 169 20.92 8.59 -0.41
C PHE A 169 22.00 9.30 0.40
#